data_AF-A0A2E2MZJ5-F1
#
_entry.id   AF-A0A2E2MZJ5-F1
#
_cell.length_a   1.000
_cell.length_b   1.000
_cell.length_c   1.000
_cell.angle_alpha   90.00
_cell.angle_beta   90.00
_cell.angle_gamma   90.00
#
_symmetry.space_group_name_H-M   'P 1'
#
loop_
_entity.id
_entity.type
_entity.pdbx_description
1 polymer ?
#
loop_
_entity_poly.entity_id
_entity_poly.type
_entity_poly.pdbx_seq_one_letter_code
_entity_poly.pdbx_strand_id
1 'polypeptide(L)'
;MTQQDYNPHLKNWQSIIPSSEPGQGSIEAPGGFANPVWQTRSSVPGGFELSLIEALEDIFAAGSTELDELVKGLNERQHHDRHGEPWTQESFLQEMAVLG
;
A
#
# COMPACT_ATOMS: atom_id res chain seq x y z
N MET A 1 13.82 9.84 17.62
CA MET A 1 12.74 10.46 16.84
C MET A 1 11.78 9.33 16.49
N THR A 2 10.55 9.36 16.97
CA THR A 2 9.52 8.37 16.60
C THR A 2 9.25 8.52 15.11
N GLN A 3 9.74 7.56 14.32
CA GLN A 3 9.40 7.44 12.91
C GLN A 3 7.90 7.16 12.84
N GLN A 4 7.15 8.08 12.27
CA GLN A 4 5.70 7.95 12.14
C GLN A 4 5.46 7.14 10.86
N ASP A 5 4.99 5.90 10.99
CA ASP A 5 4.85 4.95 9.87
C ASP A 5 3.69 5.30 8.90
N TYR A 6 2.97 6.40 9.15
CA TYR A 6 1.83 6.88 8.37
C TYR A 6 1.84 8.41 8.31
N ASN A 7 1.13 9.00 7.34
CA ASN A 7 1.11 10.46 7.15
C ASN A 7 -0.04 11.10 7.95
N PRO A 8 0.21 11.74 9.11
CA PRO A 8 -0.83 12.40 9.90
C PRO A 8 -1.37 13.67 9.24
N HIS A 9 -0.73 14.14 8.16
CA HIS A 9 -1.11 15.34 7.41
C HIS A 9 -1.87 15.02 6.12
N LEU A 10 -2.34 13.78 5.93
CA LEU A 10 -3.21 13.42 4.80
C LEU A 10 -4.49 14.25 4.82
N LYS A 11 -4.57 15.21 3.90
CA LYS A 11 -5.78 15.96 3.63
C LYS A 11 -6.61 15.18 2.63
N ASN A 12 -7.49 14.33 3.12
CA ASN A 12 -8.49 13.55 2.37
C ASN A 12 -9.38 14.38 1.42
N TRP A 13 -9.36 15.72 1.50
CA TRP A 13 -10.11 16.66 0.67
C TRP A 13 -9.24 17.45 -0.34
N GLN A 14 -7.91 17.27 -0.35
CA GLN A 14 -7.02 17.91 -1.32
C GLN A 14 -6.46 16.85 -2.27
N SER A 15 -6.86 16.89 -3.54
CA SER A 15 -6.11 16.19 -4.59
C SER A 15 -4.69 16.75 -4.59
N ILE A 16 -3.70 15.91 -4.27
CA ILE A 16 -2.29 16.25 -4.33
C ILE A 16 -1.89 16.24 -5.81
N ILE A 17 -2.38 17.20 -6.59
CA ILE A 17 -1.81 17.49 -7.90
C ILE A 17 -0.56 18.31 -7.59
N PRO A 18 0.67 17.79 -7.83
CA PRO A 18 1.86 18.59 -7.66
C PRO A 18 1.74 19.84 -8.53
N SER A 19 1.96 21.01 -7.95
CA SER A 19 1.94 22.25 -8.72
C SER A 19 2.99 22.17 -9.83
N SER A 20 2.59 22.42 -11.08
CA SER A 20 3.52 22.57 -12.21
C SER A 20 4.29 23.91 -12.15
N GLU A 21 3.91 24.78 -11.22
CA GLU A 21 4.61 26.04 -10.98
C GLU A 21 5.88 25.81 -10.13
N PRO A 22 7.03 26.38 -10.53
CA PRO A 22 8.25 26.33 -9.74
C PRO A 22 8.04 27.13 -8.43
N GLY A 23 7.85 26.43 -7.32
CA GLY A 23 7.77 27.04 -5.99
C GLY A 23 9.05 27.78 -5.63
N GLN A 24 8.94 28.81 -4.78
CA GLN A 24 10.12 29.50 -4.23
C GLN A 24 11.01 28.48 -3.49
N GLY A 25 12.23 28.30 -4.01
CA GLY A 25 13.06 27.12 -3.76
C GLY A 25 13.54 26.98 -2.32
N SER A 26 13.08 25.92 -1.66
CA SER A 26 13.83 25.24 -0.61
C SER A 26 14.50 24.02 -1.26
N ILE A 27 15.83 23.98 -1.31
CA ILE A 27 16.56 22.78 -1.73
C ILE A 27 16.71 21.89 -0.49
N GLU A 28 16.05 20.74 -0.51
CA GLU A 28 16.14 19.78 0.58
C GLU A 28 17.51 19.08 0.57
N ALA A 29 18.11 18.93 1.76
CA ALA A 29 19.37 18.23 1.90
C ALA A 29 19.18 16.72 1.60
N PRO A 30 20.04 16.10 0.77
CA PRO A 30 19.98 14.67 0.52
C PRO A 30 20.02 13.87 1.83
N GLY A 31 19.06 12.94 2.01
CA GLY A 31 19.02 12.03 3.16
C GLY A 31 18.41 12.61 4.44
N GLY A 32 17.84 13.82 4.41
CA GLY A 32 17.27 14.50 5.59
C GLY A 32 15.74 14.59 5.63
N PHE A 33 15.02 14.17 4.58
CA PHE A 33 13.57 14.31 4.53
C PHE A 33 12.86 13.00 4.84
N ALA A 34 11.85 13.08 5.71
CA ALA A 34 10.76 12.12 5.67
C ALA A 34 10.00 12.37 4.35
N ASN A 35 9.44 11.34 3.72
CA ASN A 35 8.70 11.46 2.45
C ASN A 35 7.15 11.50 2.62
N PRO A 36 6.57 12.17 3.66
CA PRO A 36 5.15 12.03 3.94
C PRO A 36 4.29 12.66 2.84
N VAL A 37 4.80 13.66 2.08
CA VAL A 37 4.06 14.27 0.97
C VAL A 37 3.69 13.28 -0.14
N TRP A 38 4.38 12.15 -0.24
CA TRP A 38 4.08 11.06 -1.19
C TRP A 38 3.40 9.85 -0.54
N GLN A 39 3.18 9.89 0.78
CA GLN A 39 2.54 8.80 1.49
C GLN A 39 1.02 9.00 1.49
N THR A 40 0.31 8.02 0.93
CA THR A 40 -1.16 7.95 0.84
C THR A 40 -1.84 7.32 2.05
N ARG A 41 -1.06 6.69 2.94
CA ARG A 41 -1.58 5.96 4.11
C ARG A 41 -1.85 6.86 5.33
N SER A 42 -3.10 6.82 5.79
CA SER A 42 -3.63 7.60 6.92
C SER A 42 -3.50 6.91 8.29
N SER A 43 -3.19 5.62 8.31
CA SER A 43 -3.01 4.83 9.53
C SER A 43 -1.95 3.74 9.35
N VAL A 44 -1.50 3.18 10.48
CA VAL A 44 -0.69 1.94 10.49
C VAL A 44 -1.50 0.77 9.92
N PRO A 45 -0.83 -0.24 9.33
CA PRO A 45 -1.52 -1.41 8.81
C PRO A 45 -2.30 -2.16 9.90
N GLY A 46 -3.53 -2.55 9.57
CA GLY A 46 -4.36 -3.39 10.43
C GLY A 46 -3.93 -4.86 10.43
N GLY A 47 -4.51 -5.68 11.31
CA GLY A 47 -4.18 -7.12 11.38
C GLY A 47 -4.42 -7.89 10.08
N PHE A 48 -5.51 -7.58 9.37
CA PHE A 48 -5.79 -8.14 8.04
C PHE A 48 -4.73 -7.75 7.00
N GLU A 49 -4.29 -6.49 7.02
CA GLU A 49 -3.29 -5.99 6.07
C GLU A 49 -1.92 -6.62 6.35
N LEU A 50 -1.57 -6.82 7.62
CA LEU A 50 -0.35 -7.52 8.02
C LEU A 50 -0.38 -9.00 7.60
N SER A 51 -1.49 -9.70 7.78
CA SER A 51 -1.60 -11.10 7.32
C SER A 51 -1.57 -11.23 5.80
N LEU A 52 -2.17 -10.26 5.09
CA LEU A 52 -2.11 -10.21 3.64
C LEU A 52 -0.67 -9.98 3.15
N ILE A 53 0.08 -9.09 3.81
CA ILE A 53 1.50 -8.85 3.49
C ILE A 53 2.32 -10.14 3.65
N GLU A 54 2.18 -10.84 4.78
CA GLU A 54 2.89 -12.11 5.03
C GLU A 54 2.56 -13.15 3.95
N ALA A 55 1.28 -13.31 3.61
CA ALA A 55 0.85 -14.23 2.56
C ALA A 55 1.43 -13.87 1.19
N LEU A 56 1.47 -12.57 0.85
CA LEU A 56 2.05 -12.08 -0.40
C LEU A 56 3.56 -12.32 -0.44
N GLU A 57 4.29 -12.05 0.64
CA GLU A 57 5.73 -12.29 0.74
C GLU A 57 6.06 -13.76 0.46
N ASP A 58 5.31 -14.69 1.06
CA ASP A 58 5.48 -16.12 0.83
C ASP A 58 5.17 -16.55 -0.61
N ILE A 59 4.14 -15.97 -1.22
CA ILE A 59 3.75 -16.26 -2.61
C ILE A 59 4.83 -15.77 -3.58
N PHE A 60 5.33 -14.55 -3.39
CA PHE A 60 6.39 -14.01 -4.22
C PHE A 60 7.72 -14.74 -3.99
N ALA A 61 8.02 -15.13 -2.75
CA ALA A 61 9.20 -15.94 -2.43
C ALA A 61 9.16 -17.33 -3.09
N ALA A 62 7.96 -17.88 -3.30
CA ALA A 62 7.75 -19.11 -4.05
C ALA A 62 7.90 -18.95 -5.58
N GLY A 63 8.09 -17.73 -6.08
CA GLY A 63 8.38 -17.43 -7.48
C GLY A 63 7.16 -17.08 -8.33
N SER A 64 5.99 -16.85 -7.74
CA SER A 64 4.82 -16.34 -8.47
C SER A 64 5.10 -14.94 -8.99
N THR A 65 4.85 -14.69 -10.27
CA THR A 65 5.05 -13.37 -10.89
C THR A 65 3.80 -12.81 -11.53
N GLU A 66 2.79 -13.64 -11.75
CA GLU A 66 1.55 -13.25 -12.42
C GLU A 66 0.37 -13.16 -11.45
N LEU A 67 -0.62 -12.33 -11.79
CA LEU A 67 -1.80 -12.08 -10.95
C LEU A 67 -2.63 -13.35 -10.72
N ASP A 68 -2.76 -14.21 -11.72
CA ASP A 68 -3.48 -15.49 -11.59
C ASP A 68 -2.81 -16.42 -10.57
N GLU A 69 -1.48 -16.53 -10.62
CA GLU A 69 -0.69 -17.34 -9.70
C GLU A 69 -0.79 -16.81 -8.27
N LEU A 70 -0.80 -15.48 -8.12
CA LEU A 70 -0.95 -14.82 -6.83
C LEU A 70 -2.32 -15.10 -6.22
N VAL A 71 -3.40 -14.89 -6.97
CA VAL A 71 -4.77 -15.16 -6.51
C VAL A 71 -4.95 -16.63 -6.15
N LYS A 72 -4.42 -17.53 -6.98
CA LYS A 72 -4.39 -18.95 -6.67
C LYS A 72 -3.62 -19.24 -5.38
N GLY A 73 -2.44 -18.65 -5.21
CA GLY A 73 -1.60 -18.84 -4.03
C GLY A 73 -2.27 -18.35 -2.73
N LEU A 74 -3.02 -17.24 -2.78
CA LEU A 74 -3.80 -16.76 -1.64
C LEU A 74 -4.91 -17.74 -1.27
N ASN A 75 -5.66 -18.23 -2.26
CA ASN A 75 -6.75 -19.17 -2.04
C ASN A 75 -6.26 -20.54 -1.55
N GLU A 76 -5.13 -21.03 -2.04
CA GLU A 76 -4.50 -22.27 -1.54
C GLU A 76 -4.09 -22.17 -0.07
N ARG A 77 -3.74 -20.96 0.38
CA ARG A 77 -3.43 -20.64 1.78
C ARG A 77 -4.67 -20.34 2.62
N GLN A 78 -5.88 -20.46 2.04
CA GLN A 78 -7.15 -20.09 2.66
C GLN A 78 -7.16 -18.64 3.19
N HIS A 79 -6.36 -17.76 2.59
CA HIS A 79 -6.41 -16.33 2.87
C HIS A 79 -7.58 -15.75 2.09
N HIS A 80 -8.63 -15.31 2.78
CA HIS A 80 -9.83 -14.75 2.15
C HIS A 80 -9.76 -13.21 2.07
N ASP A 81 -10.66 -12.61 1.31
CA ASP A 81 -10.81 -11.17 1.25
C ASP A 81 -11.41 -10.57 2.54
N ARG A 82 -11.61 -9.25 2.57
CA ARG A 82 -12.23 -8.56 3.73
C ARG A 82 -13.66 -9.02 4.03
N HIS A 83 -14.34 -9.61 3.06
CA HIS A 83 -15.69 -10.13 3.18
C HIS A 83 -15.72 -11.60 3.60
N GLY A 84 -14.56 -12.27 3.64
CA GLY A 84 -14.42 -13.68 3.97
C GLY A 84 -14.60 -14.60 2.77
N GLU A 85 -14.62 -14.06 1.55
CA GLU A 85 -14.78 -14.80 0.30
C GLU A 85 -13.42 -15.15 -0.33
N PRO A 86 -13.35 -16.21 -1.16
CA PRO A 86 -12.15 -16.52 -1.93
C PRO A 86 -11.78 -15.37 -2.88
N TRP A 87 -10.49 -15.15 -3.08
CA TRP A 87 -10.00 -14.12 -3.99
C TRP A 87 -10.37 -14.44 -5.44
N THR A 88 -10.87 -13.41 -6.10
CA THR A 88 -10.86 -13.28 -7.56
C THR A 88 -9.87 -12.20 -7.95
N GLN A 89 -9.40 -12.21 -9.21
CA GLN A 89 -8.54 -11.14 -9.73
C GLN A 89 -9.18 -9.76 -9.57
N GLU A 90 -10.49 -9.65 -9.79
CA GLU A 90 -11.23 -8.38 -9.64
C GLU A 90 -11.23 -7.90 -8.18
N SER A 91 -11.59 -8.77 -7.24
CA SER A 91 -11.58 -8.42 -5.80
C SER A 91 -10.19 -8.04 -5.30
N PHE A 92 -9.14 -8.70 -5.81
CA PHE A 92 -7.76 -8.39 -5.45
C PHE A 92 -7.34 -7.01 -5.97
N LEU A 93 -7.64 -6.71 -7.24
CA LEU A 93 -7.34 -5.40 -7.82
C LEU A 93 -8.11 -4.28 -7.13
N GLN A 94 -9.37 -4.52 -6.76
CA GLN A 94 -10.16 -3.57 -5.98
C GLN A 94 -9.54 -3.32 -4.60
N GLU A 95 -9.09 -4.38 -3.92
CA GLU A 95 -8.38 -4.25 -2.65
C GLU A 95 -7.08 -3.45 -2.80
N MET A 96 -6.27 -3.73 -3.82
CA MET A 96 -5.04 -2.98 -4.08
C MET A 96 -5.32 -1.50 -4.37
N ALA A 97 -6.44 -1.18 -5.02
CA ALA A 97 -6.86 0.21 -5.26
C ALA A 97 -7.29 0.94 -3.97
N VAL A 98 -7.73 0.20 -2.94
CA VAL A 98 -8.06 0.76 -1.62
C VAL A 98 -6.81 0.92 -0.75
N LEU A 99 -5.84 0.01 -0.86
CA LEU A 99 -4.61 -0.01 -0.06
C LEU A 99 -3.48 0.88 -0.60
N GLY A 100 -3.56 1.29 -1.87
CA GLY A 100 -2.59 2.11 -2.61
C GLY A 100 -2.67 3.61 -2.33
#